data_AF-A0A4Q7V698-F1
#
_entry.id   AF-A0A4Q7V698-F1
#
_cell.length_a   1.000
_cell.length_b   1.000
_cell.length_c   1.000
_cell.angle_alpha   90.00
_cell.angle_beta   90.00
_cell.angle_gamma   90.00
#
_symmetry.space_group_name_H-M   'P 1'
#
loop_
_entity.id
_entity.type
_entity.pdbx_description
1 polymer ?
#
loop_
_entity_poly.entity_id
_entity_poly.type
_entity_poly.pdbx_seq_one_letter_code
_entity_poly.pdbx_strand_id
1 'polypeptide(L)'
;MKTSYEAASSWLAQGQLSTGNLQGWITNNIVPLILLAIAVILLWIGGKGDNAGVARRSVGLIVGLIALGIAVSGSGPAVGQAMANLLTG
;
A
#
# COMPACT_ATOMS: atom_id res chain seq x y z
N MET A 1 25.02 -42.54 1.87
CA MET A 1 24.00 -42.35 2.92
C MET A 1 24.17 -40.92 3.43
N LYS A 2 23.41 -39.96 2.90
CA LYS A 2 23.47 -38.57 3.36
C LYS A 2 22.87 -38.55 4.76
N THR A 3 23.68 -38.16 5.74
CA THR A 3 23.36 -38.29 7.16
C THR A 3 22.18 -37.39 7.48
N SER A 4 21.35 -37.77 8.45
CA SER A 4 20.14 -37.04 8.89
C SER A 4 20.36 -35.54 9.15
N TYR A 5 21.60 -35.13 9.41
CA TYR A 5 22.03 -33.74 9.53
C TYR A 5 21.90 -32.93 8.23
N GLU A 6 22.21 -33.51 7.06
CA GLU A 6 22.04 -32.84 5.77
C GLU A 6 20.56 -32.72 5.38
N ALA A 7 19.74 -33.70 5.78
CA ALA A 7 18.29 -33.60 5.59
C ALA A 7 17.71 -32.50 6.48
N ALA A 8 18.07 -32.46 7.76
CA ALA A 8 17.64 -31.42 8.69
C ALA A 8 18.07 -30.01 8.24
N SER A 9 19.29 -29.85 7.72
CA SER A 9 19.74 -28.56 7.18
C SER A 9 18.97 -28.15 5.92
N SER A 10 18.59 -29.09 5.04
CA SER A 10 17.72 -28.78 3.88
C SER A 10 16.31 -28.35 4.28
N TRP A 11 15.72 -28.94 5.33
CA TRP A 11 14.40 -28.56 5.85
C TRP A 11 14.42 -27.16 6.49
N LEU A 12 15.47 -26.83 7.24
CA LEU A 12 15.67 -25.48 7.78
C LEU A 12 15.91 -24.45 6.67
N ALA A 13 16.69 -24.81 5.65
CA ALA A 13 16.91 -23.96 4.48
C ALA A 13 15.61 -23.73 3.68
N GLN A 14 14.75 -24.74 3.52
CA GLN A 14 13.42 -24.60 2.90
C GLN A 14 12.44 -23.79 3.76
N GLY A 15 12.49 -23.93 5.09
CA GLY A 15 11.73 -23.09 6.02
C GLY A 15 12.15 -21.62 5.98
N GLN A 16 13.45 -21.36 5.80
CA GLN A 16 14.01 -20.01 5.60
C GLN A 16 13.76 -19.45 4.20
N LEU A 17 13.60 -20.29 3.17
CA LEU A 17 13.17 -19.92 1.82
C LEU A 17 11.64 -19.92 1.64
N SER A 18 10.87 -19.98 2.73
CA SER A 18 9.42 -19.80 2.66
C SER A 18 9.08 -18.35 2.34
N THR A 19 8.18 -18.14 1.37
CA THR A 19 7.65 -16.81 1.04
C THR A 19 6.74 -16.25 2.14
N GLY A 20 6.39 -17.03 3.16
CA GLY A 20 5.48 -16.61 4.24
C GLY A 20 5.95 -15.35 4.97
N ASN A 21 7.25 -15.22 5.22
CA ASN A 21 7.82 -14.02 5.85
C ASN A 21 7.68 -12.78 4.95
N LEU A 22 7.91 -12.95 3.64
CA LEU A 22 7.76 -11.88 2.66
C LEU A 22 6.29 -11.50 2.46
N GLN A 23 5.39 -12.48 2.36
CA GLN A 23 3.96 -12.26 2.22
C GLN A 23 3.41 -11.51 3.44
N GLY A 24 3.78 -11.94 4.65
CA GLY A 24 3.40 -11.25 5.88
C GLY A 24 3.94 -9.82 5.91
N TRP A 25 5.19 -9.62 5.52
CA TRP A 25 5.77 -8.27 5.41
C TRP A 25 5.01 -7.39 4.41
N ILE A 26 4.69 -7.89 3.21
CA ILE A 26 3.94 -7.13 2.20
C ILE A 26 2.55 -6.76 2.72
N THR A 27 1.82 -7.72 3.26
CA THR A 27 0.45 -7.50 3.74
C THR A 27 0.40 -6.52 4.91
N ASN A 28 1.35 -6.61 5.85
CA ASN A 28 1.47 -5.66 6.97
C ASN A 28 1.90 -4.25 6.53
N ASN A 29 2.53 -4.12 5.37
CA ASN A 29 3.00 -2.84 4.84
C ASN A 29 2.25 -2.41 3.58
N ILE A 30 1.05 -2.96 3.33
CA ILE A 30 0.35 -2.74 2.05
C ILE A 30 0.04 -1.26 1.80
N VAL A 31 -0.35 -0.51 2.84
CA VAL A 31 -0.62 0.93 2.74
C VAL A 31 0.66 1.71 2.39
N PRO A 32 1.78 1.58 3.14
CA PRO A 32 3.06 2.17 2.75
C PRO A 32 3.50 1.83 1.32
N LEU A 33 3.34 0.58 0.89
CA LEU A 33 3.74 0.13 -0.44
C LEU A 33 2.90 0.79 -1.55
N ILE A 34 1.60 0.95 -1.34
CA ILE A 34 0.72 1.67 -2.28
C ILE A 34 1.14 3.14 -2.37
N LEU A 35 1.43 3.80 -1.24
CA LEU A 35 1.92 5.19 -1.24
C LEU A 35 3.25 5.34 -1.96
N LEU A 36 4.16 4.39 -1.79
CA LEU A 36 5.44 4.36 -2.50
C LEU A 36 5.22 4.20 -4.01
N ALA A 37 4.37 3.26 -4.43
CA ALA A 37 4.05 3.05 -5.84
C ALA A 37 3.48 4.32 -6.47
N ILE A 38 2.55 4.97 -5.78
CA ILE A 38 2.01 6.28 -6.13
C ILE A 38 3.12 7.33 -6.30
N ALA A 39 4.03 7.43 -5.33
CA ALA A 39 5.11 8.41 -5.37
C ALA A 39 6.02 8.19 -6.59
N VAL A 40 6.38 6.95 -6.89
CA VAL A 40 7.18 6.60 -8.07
C VAL A 40 6.44 6.97 -9.37
N ILE A 41 5.13 6.70 -9.45
CA ILE A 41 4.31 7.09 -10.62
C ILE A 41 4.29 8.61 -10.80
N LEU A 42 4.13 9.38 -9.72
CA LEU A 42 4.13 10.84 -9.80
C LEU A 42 5.50 11.38 -10.24
N LEU A 43 6.59 10.81 -9.73
CA LEU A 43 7.95 11.17 -10.17
C LEU A 43 8.16 10.85 -11.64
N TRP A 44 7.63 9.72 -12.11
CA TRP A 44 7.71 9.33 -13.53
C TRP A 44 6.92 10.28 -14.43
N ILE A 45 5.70 10.66 -14.04
CA ILE A 45 4.87 11.64 -14.77
C ILE A 45 5.53 13.02 -14.80
N GLY A 46 6.20 13.41 -13.71
CA GLY A 46 6.93 14.67 -13.61
C GLY A 46 8.29 14.69 -14.30
N GLY A 47 8.73 13.56 -14.86
CA GLY A 47 10.06 13.37 -15.46
C GLY A 47 10.26 14.18 -16.74
N LYS A 48 10.46 15.49 -16.59
CA LYS A 48 10.90 16.55 -17.53
C LYS A 48 10.51 17.96 -17.05
N GLY A 49 9.98 18.12 -15.83
CA GLY A 49 9.53 19.40 -15.28
C GLY A 49 8.06 19.74 -15.56
N ASP A 50 7.26 18.77 -15.99
CA ASP A 50 5.82 18.93 -16.23
C ASP A 50 5.02 18.96 -14.91
N ASN A 51 5.19 20.03 -14.14
CA ASN A 51 4.48 20.21 -12.87
C ASN A 51 2.97 20.41 -13.07
N ALA A 52 2.55 20.98 -14.21
CA ALA A 52 1.14 21.19 -14.52
C ALA A 52 0.44 19.86 -14.83
N GLY A 53 1.09 18.97 -15.59
CA GLY A 53 0.60 17.64 -15.88
C GLY A 53 0.60 16.72 -14.66
N VAL A 54 1.56 16.87 -13.74
CA VAL A 54 1.53 16.18 -12.43
C VAL A 54 0.37 16.69 -11.59
N ALA A 55 0.22 18.01 -11.45
CA ALA A 55 -0.83 18.63 -10.64
C ALA A 55 -2.23 18.23 -11.12
N ARG A 56 -2.46 18.19 -12.44
CA ARG A 56 -3.75 17.77 -13.00
C ARG A 56 -4.09 16.31 -12.65
N ARG A 57 -3.10 15.42 -12.65
CA ARG A 57 -3.28 13.99 -12.36
C ARG A 57 -3.29 13.70 -10.86
N SER A 58 -2.65 14.54 -10.05
CA SER A 58 -2.61 14.38 -8.59
C SER A 58 -3.94 14.71 -7.91
N VAL A 59 -4.88 15.41 -8.56
CA VAL A 59 -6.24 15.62 -7.99
C VAL A 59 -6.95 14.29 -7.75
N GLY A 60 -6.98 13.41 -8.76
CA GLY A 60 -7.59 12.08 -8.62
C GLY A 60 -6.88 11.23 -7.56
N LEU A 61 -5.57 11.39 -7.46
CA LEU A 61 -4.76 10.75 -6.43
C LEU A 61 -5.16 11.20 -5.02
N ILE A 62 -5.28 12.51 -4.79
CA ILE A 62 -5.67 13.06 -3.48
C ILE A 62 -7.05 12.53 -3.07
N VAL A 63 -8.01 12.51 -3.99
CA VAL A 63 -9.34 11.93 -3.73
C VAL A 63 -9.24 10.45 -3.36
N GLY A 64 -8.45 9.67 -4.09
CA GLY A 64 -8.20 8.26 -3.78
C GLY A 64 -7.54 8.05 -2.42
N LEU A 65 -6.59 8.91 -2.03
CA LEU A 65 -5.92 8.86 -0.72
C LEU A 65 -6.87 9.20 0.43
N ILE A 66 -7.77 10.15 0.24
CA ILE A 66 -8.83 10.46 1.22
C ILE A 66 -9.75 9.25 1.39
N ALA A 67 -10.21 8.65 0.29
CA ALA A 67 -11.05 7.45 0.33
C ALA A 67 -10.35 6.26 1.00
N LEU A 68 -9.07 6.04 0.68
CA LEU A 68 -8.24 5.02 1.32
C LEU A 68 -8.10 5.27 2.82
N GLY A 69 -7.85 6.52 3.23
CA GLY A 69 -7.75 6.91 4.64
C GLY A 69 -9.03 6.59 5.40
N ILE A 70 -10.19 6.96 4.85
CA ILE A 70 -11.51 6.67 5.44
C ILE A 70 -11.74 5.16 5.56
N ALA A 71 -11.36 4.39 4.54
CA ALA A 71 -11.51 2.94 4.54
C ALA A 71 -10.64 2.27 5.61
N VAL A 72 -9.37 2.66 5.72
CA VAL A 72 -8.42 2.08 6.68
C VAL A 72 -8.74 2.49 8.12
N SER A 73 -9.25 3.70 8.33
CA SER A 73 -9.61 4.18 9.67
C SER A 73 -10.99 3.74 10.16
N GLY A 74 -11.81 3.13 9.29
CA GLY A 74 -13.20 2.78 9.61
C GLY A 74 -14.11 3.99 9.85
N SER A 75 -13.68 5.20 9.46
CA SER A 75 -14.37 6.45 9.80
C SER A 75 -15.52 6.81 8.83
N GLY A 76 -15.86 5.91 7.90
CA GLY A 76 -16.89 6.13 6.87
C GLY A 76 -18.22 6.67 7.41
N PRO A 77 -18.83 6.06 8.45
CA PRO A 77 -20.08 6.55 9.02
C PRO A 77 -19.99 7.99 9.57
N ALA A 78 -18.92 8.31 10.29
CA ALA A 78 -18.73 9.64 10.87
C ALA A 78 -18.53 10.72 9.79
N VAL A 79 -17.74 10.41 8.76
CA VAL A 79 -17.55 11.30 7.61
C VAL A 79 -18.86 11.47 6.83
N GLY A 80 -19.61 10.38 6.60
CA GLY A 80 -20.91 10.43 5.94
C GLY A 80 -21.93 11.29 6.69
N GLN A 81 -21.99 11.15 8.01
CA GLN A 81 -22.87 11.98 8.85
C GLN A 81 -22.47 13.47 8.78
N ALA A 82 -21.17 13.76 8.84
CA ALA A 82 -20.68 15.14 8.71
C ALA A 82 -21.07 15.76 7.37
N MET A 83 -20.93 15.01 6.27
CA MET A 83 -21.37 15.44 4.94
C MET A 83 -22.89 15.65 4.88
N ALA A 84 -23.68 14.73 5.42
CA ALA A 84 -25.14 14.86 5.45
C ALA A 84 -25.58 16.15 6.17
N ASN A 85 -24.96 16.48 7.31
CA ASN A 85 -25.27 17.69 8.05
C ASN A 85 -24.97 18.98 7.26
N LEU A 86 -23.99 18.99 6.35
CA LEU A 86 -23.73 20.14 5.47
C LEU A 86 -24.85 20.36 4.44
N LEU A 87 -25.56 19.31 4.06
CA LEU A 87 -26.65 19.35 3.07
C LEU A 87 -27.99 19.64 3.72
N THR A 88 -28.22 19.14 4.93
CA THR A 88 -29.53 19.22 5.59
C THR A 88 -29.72 20.43 6.48
N GLY A 89 -28.64 21.14 6.86
CA GLY A 89 -28.68 22.41 7.60
C GLY A 89 -29.58 22.41 8.82
#